data_AF-A0A132NJT0-F1
#
_entry.id   AF-A0A132NJT0-F1
#
_cell.length_a   1.000
_cell.length_b   1.000
_cell.length_c   1.000
_cell.angle_alpha   90.00
_cell.angle_beta   90.00
_cell.angle_gamma   90.00
#
_symmetry.space_group_name_H-M   'P 1'
#
loop_
_entity.id
_entity.type
_entity.pdbx_description
1 polymer ?
#
loop_
_entity_poly.entity_id
_entity_poly.type
_entity_poly.pdbx_seq_one_letter_code
_entity_poly.pdbx_strand_id
1 'polypeptide(L)'
;MVDLAGLLDDLRAEGDDLDRLVADLPAERWATPTPAEGWTIAHQISHLAWTDAKALLALSDAAAFQAETQRAGDDLSRYVEDGAAEGTREEPAA
;
A
#
# COMPACT_ATOMS: atom_id res chain seq x y z
N MET A 1 1.32 24.97 -10.73
CA MET A 1 2.37 24.18 -10.06
C MET A 1 1.98 24.15 -8.60
N VAL A 2 1.77 22.97 -8.03
CA VAL A 2 1.42 22.84 -6.60
C VAL A 2 2.68 23.17 -5.79
N ASP A 3 2.51 23.91 -4.69
CA ASP A 3 3.60 24.18 -3.75
C ASP A 3 3.97 22.90 -2.98
N LEU A 4 5.26 22.66 -2.76
CA LEU A 4 5.74 21.43 -2.11
C LEU A 4 5.19 21.30 -0.69
N ALA A 5 5.11 22.40 0.07
CA ALA A 5 4.55 22.35 1.42
C ALA A 5 3.08 21.94 1.40
N GLY A 6 2.29 22.56 0.52
CA GLY A 6 0.89 22.18 0.32
C GLY A 6 0.71 20.72 -0.08
N LEU A 7 1.53 20.21 -1.01
CA LEU A 7 1.48 18.80 -1.42
C LEU A 7 1.76 17.83 -0.26
N LEU A 8 2.73 18.16 0.60
CA LEU A 8 3.09 17.33 1.75
C LEU A 8 2.01 17.39 2.84
N ASP A 9 1.33 18.52 3.00
CA ASP A 9 0.23 18.67 3.94
C ASP A 9 -1.00 17.88 3.46
N ASP A 10 -1.30 17.92 2.16
CA ASP A 10 -2.37 17.10 1.56
C ASP A 10 -2.08 15.59 1.75
N LEU A 11 -0.85 15.14 1.49
CA LEU A 11 -0.46 13.74 1.69
C LEU A 11 -0.64 13.28 3.14
N ARG A 12 -0.29 14.13 4.12
CA ARG A 12 -0.51 13.82 5.54
C ARG A 12 -1.99 13.76 5.89
N ALA A 13 -2.77 14.71 5.40
CA ALA A 13 -4.22 14.74 5.64
C ALA A 13 -4.90 13.50 5.05
N GLU A 14 -4.53 13.07 3.85
CA GLU A 14 -5.05 11.84 3.24
C GLU A 14 -4.66 10.58 4.04
N GLY A 15 -3.43 10.53 4.58
CA GLY A 15 -2.99 9.48 5.48
C GLY A 15 -3.78 9.44 6.79
N ASP A 16 -3.94 10.59 7.45
CA ASP A 16 -4.74 10.72 8.67
C ASP A 16 -6.21 10.32 8.43
N ASP A 17 -6.75 10.66 7.27
CA ASP A 17 -8.10 10.26 6.85
C ASP A 17 -8.24 8.75 6.69
N LEU A 18 -7.25 8.10 6.07
CA LEU A 18 -7.20 6.64 5.92
C LEU A 18 -7.06 5.94 7.29
N ASP A 19 -6.16 6.42 8.13
CA ASP A 19 -5.94 5.86 9.47
C ASP A 19 -7.24 5.92 10.29
N ARG A 20 -7.96 7.04 10.27
CA ARG A 20 -9.25 7.16 10.96
C ARG A 20 -10.31 6.17 10.47
N LEU A 21 -10.23 5.68 9.22
CA LEU A 21 -11.18 4.68 8.71
C LEU A 21 -10.91 3.28 9.28
N VAL A 22 -9.67 2.97 9.65
CA VAL A 22 -9.25 1.61 10.03
C VAL A 22 -8.74 1.47 11.46
N ALA A 23 -8.43 2.57 12.16
CA ALA A 23 -7.84 2.57 13.50
C ALA A 23 -8.68 1.79 14.52
N ASP A 24 -9.99 1.97 14.52
CA ASP A 24 -10.91 1.29 15.44
C ASP A 24 -11.56 0.04 14.81
N LEU A 25 -11.04 -0.45 13.68
CA LEU A 25 -11.63 -1.56 12.95
C LEU A 25 -11.34 -2.89 13.69
N PRO A 26 -12.37 -3.65 14.12
CA PRO A 26 -12.16 -4.94 14.75
C PRO A 26 -11.40 -5.90 13.83
N ALA A 27 -10.53 -6.74 14.40
CA ALA A 27 -9.68 -7.67 13.66
C ALA A 27 -10.46 -8.50 12.61
N GLU A 28 -11.67 -8.96 12.95
CA GLU A 28 -12.50 -9.78 12.05
C GLU A 28 -12.99 -9.01 10.82
N ARG A 29 -13.09 -7.67 10.93
CA ARG A 29 -13.57 -6.80 9.85
C ARG A 29 -12.50 -6.53 8.80
N TRP A 30 -11.22 -6.79 9.08
CA TRP A 30 -10.15 -6.72 8.07
C TRP A 30 -10.34 -7.71 6.91
N ALA A 31 -11.06 -8.80 7.16
CA ALA A 31 -11.46 -9.78 6.13
C ALA A 31 -12.71 -9.35 5.32
N THR A 32 -13.27 -8.16 5.55
CA THR A 32 -14.44 -7.68 4.79
C THR A 32 -14.08 -7.53 3.31
N PRO A 33 -14.82 -8.13 2.36
CA PRO A 33 -14.59 -7.95 0.94
C PRO A 33 -14.79 -6.51 0.47
N THR A 34 -14.03 -6.10 -0.53
CA THR A 34 -14.17 -4.80 -1.21
C THR A 34 -14.72 -4.98 -2.62
N PRO A 35 -15.08 -3.90 -3.34
CA PRO A 35 -15.49 -4.01 -4.74
C PRO A 35 -14.40 -4.54 -5.68
N ALA A 36 -13.12 -4.49 -5.29
CA ALA A 36 -12.05 -5.18 -6.00
C ALA A 36 -12.19 -6.68 -5.73
N GLU A 37 -12.46 -7.46 -6.78
CA GLU A 37 -12.72 -8.89 -6.67
C GLU A 37 -11.54 -9.62 -6.03
N GLY A 38 -11.84 -10.48 -5.05
CA GLY A 38 -10.82 -11.21 -4.29
C GLY A 38 -10.14 -10.41 -3.17
N TRP A 39 -10.25 -9.09 -3.15
CA TRP A 39 -9.58 -8.23 -2.18
C TRP A 39 -10.46 -7.88 -0.99
N THR A 40 -9.90 -8.03 0.21
CA THR A 40 -10.47 -7.55 1.46
C THR A 40 -9.92 -6.18 1.84
N ILE A 41 -10.41 -5.57 2.93
CA ILE A 41 -9.83 -4.34 3.49
C ILE A 41 -8.32 -4.54 3.74
N ALA A 42 -7.90 -5.68 4.29
CA ALA A 42 -6.49 -6.00 4.49
C ALA A 42 -5.67 -5.96 3.19
N HIS A 43 -6.21 -6.45 2.07
CA HIS A 43 -5.53 -6.37 0.77
C HIS A 43 -5.36 -4.93 0.31
N GLN A 44 -6.39 -4.09 0.49
CA GLN A 44 -6.32 -2.67 0.10
C GLN A 44 -5.24 -1.92 0.89
N ILE A 45 -5.23 -2.08 2.22
CA ILE A 45 -4.23 -1.42 3.08
C ILE A 45 -2.82 -1.95 2.80
N SER A 46 -2.67 -3.27 2.64
CA SER A 46 -1.40 -3.89 2.27
C SER A 46 -0.89 -3.37 0.93
N HIS A 47 -1.77 -3.20 -0.07
CA HIS A 47 -1.40 -2.68 -1.38
C HIS A 47 -0.89 -1.23 -1.31
N LEU A 48 -1.53 -0.38 -0.50
CA LEU A 48 -1.08 1.00 -0.29
C LEU A 48 0.31 1.04 0.36
N ALA A 49 0.48 0.31 1.48
CA ALA A 49 1.75 0.26 2.19
C ALA A 49 2.89 -0.33 1.33
N TRP A 50 2.58 -1.38 0.55
CA TRP A 50 3.51 -1.95 -0.41
C TRP A 50 3.91 -0.95 -1.50
N THR A 51 2.96 -0.16 -2.01
CA THR A 51 3.22 0.85 -3.03
C THR A 51 4.14 1.95 -2.49
N ASP A 52 3.90 2.41 -1.28
CA ASP A 52 4.76 3.39 -0.60
C ASP A 52 6.18 2.87 -0.42
N ALA A 53 6.33 1.59 -0.04
CA ALA A 53 7.64 0.96 0.06
C ALA A 53 8.37 0.91 -1.30
N LYS A 54 7.66 0.64 -2.41
CA LYS A 54 8.26 0.69 -3.76
C LYS A 54 8.63 2.10 -4.19
N ALA A 55 7.81 3.10 -3.86
CA ALA A 55 8.10 4.50 -4.13
C ALA A 55 9.35 4.96 -3.36
N LEU A 56 9.44 4.62 -2.07
CA LEU A 56 10.61 4.91 -1.25
C LEU A 56 11.86 4.24 -1.81
N LEU A 57 11.77 2.97 -2.18
CA LEU A 57 12.89 2.23 -2.80
C LEU A 57 13.38 2.92 -4.08
N ALA A 58 12.47 3.33 -4.95
CA ALA A 58 12.80 4.02 -6.19
C ALA A 58 13.55 5.34 -5.95
N LEU A 59 13.21 6.05 -4.86
CA LEU A 59 13.84 7.32 -4.47
C LEU A 59 15.17 7.13 -3.72
N SER A 60 15.32 6.05 -2.95
CA SER A 60 16.46 5.85 -2.06
C SER A 60 17.55 4.92 -2.61
N ASP A 61 17.20 3.97 -3.47
CA ASP A 61 18.12 2.96 -4.02
C ASP A 61 17.71 2.54 -5.44
N ALA A 62 18.33 3.20 -6.43
CA ALA A 62 18.06 2.94 -7.83
C ALA A 62 18.44 1.51 -8.27
N ALA A 63 19.47 0.90 -7.67
CA ALA A 63 19.91 -0.43 -8.05
C ALA A 63 18.96 -1.51 -7.52
N ALA A 64 18.54 -1.38 -6.26
CA ALA A 64 17.54 -2.27 -5.68
C ALA A 64 16.18 -2.12 -6.37
N PHE A 65 15.78 -0.90 -6.74
CA PHE A 65 14.57 -0.69 -7.51
C PHE A 65 14.63 -1.36 -8.90
N GLN A 66 15.76 -1.26 -9.62
CA GLN A 66 15.93 -1.97 -10.89
C GLN A 66 15.86 -3.50 -10.75
N ALA A 67 16.38 -4.06 -9.65
CA ALA A 67 16.24 -5.48 -9.37
C ALA A 67 14.77 -5.87 -9.13
N GLU A 68 14.00 -5.04 -8.43
CA GLU A 68 12.57 -5.27 -8.20
C GLU A 68 11.75 -5.19 -9.50
N THR A 69 12.03 -4.23 -10.39
CA THR A 69 11.33 -4.15 -11.68
C THR A 69 11.64 -5.35 -12.57
N GLN A 70 12.88 -5.84 -12.55
CA GLN A 70 13.24 -7.10 -13.22
C GLN A 70 12.51 -8.31 -12.62
N ARG A 71 12.31 -8.33 -11.29
CA ARG A 71 11.55 -9.39 -10.61
C ARG A 71 10.07 -9.39 -10.98
N ALA A 72 9.46 -8.21 -11.13
CA ALA A 72 8.09 -8.09 -11.62
C ALA A 72 7.96 -8.62 -13.07
N GLY A 73 8.99 -8.41 -13.89
CA GLY A 73 9.03 -8.91 -15.26
C GLY A 73 7.87 -8.36 -16.11
N ASP A 74 7.28 -9.22 -16.94
CA ASP A 74 6.17 -8.84 -17.83
C ASP A 74 4.78 -8.94 -17.15
N ASP A 75 4.69 -9.44 -15.92
CA ASP A 75 3.43 -9.65 -15.18
C ASP A 75 3.37 -8.77 -13.92
N LEU A 76 3.30 -7.47 -14.16
CA LEU A 76 3.16 -6.48 -13.09
C LEU A 76 1.88 -6.70 -12.28
N SER A 77 0.80 -7.15 -12.91
CA SER A 77 -0.47 -7.41 -12.23
C SER A 77 -0.28 -8.48 -11.16
N ARG A 78 0.28 -9.64 -11.49
CA ARG A 78 0.55 -10.68 -10.50
C ARG A 78 1.51 -10.22 -9.41
N TYR A 79 2.51 -9.42 -9.75
CA TYR A 79 3.46 -8.88 -8.78
C TYR A 79 2.76 -7.97 -7.74
N VAL A 80 1.79 -7.17 -8.18
CA VAL A 80 0.94 -6.37 -7.31
C VAL A 80 0.03 -7.25 -6.46
N GLU A 81 -0.62 -8.25 -7.04
CA GLU A 81 -1.48 -9.21 -6.33
C GLU A 81 -0.71 -9.94 -5.21
N ASP A 82 0.48 -10.45 -5.52
CA ASP A 82 1.33 -11.16 -4.56
C ASP A 82 1.76 -10.22 -3.41
N GLY A 83 2.10 -8.97 -3.71
CA GLY A 83 2.45 -7.96 -2.71
C GLY A 83 1.29 -7.55 -1.81
N ALA A 84 0.10 -7.36 -2.39
CA ALA A 84 -1.12 -7.06 -1.64
C ALA A 84 -1.54 -8.25 -0.75
N ALA A 85 -1.38 -9.49 -1.23
CA ALA A 85 -1.69 -10.68 -0.46
C ALA A 85 -0.69 -10.93 0.68
N GLU A 86 0.58 -10.56 0.50
CA GLU A 86 1.64 -10.81 1.48
C GLU A 86 1.40 -10.08 2.82
N GLY A 87 1.08 -8.79 2.76
CA GLY A 87 0.86 -7.99 3.98
C GLY A 87 -0.46 -8.28 4.69
N THR A 88 -1.39 -9.06 4.09
CA THR A 88 -2.58 -9.53 4.84
C THR A 88 -2.26 -10.48 5.99
N ARG A 89 -1.01 -10.96 6.07
CA ARG A 89 -0.51 -11.82 7.16
C ARG A 89 0.04 -11.01 8.34
N GLU A 90 0.17 -9.70 8.19
CA GLU A 90 0.59 -8.81 9.26
C GLU A 90 -0.61 -8.52 10.18
N GLU A 91 -0.36 -8.49 11.49
CA GLU A 91 -1.36 -8.00 12.43
C GLU A 91 -1.52 -6.50 12.20
N PRO A 92 -2.77 -5.99 12.07
CA PRO A 92 -3.01 -4.56 12.03
C PRO A 92 -2.35 -3.89 13.23
N ALA A 93 -1.61 -2.81 13.01
CA ALA A 93 -1.04 -2.04 14.10
C ALA A 93 -2.18 -1.60 15.05
N ALA A 94 -2.00 -1.88 16.35
CA ALA A 94 -2.95 -1.54 17.41
C ALA A 94 -3.04 -0.03 17.66
#